data_AF-A0A967GQ33-F1
#
_entry.id   AF-A0A967GQ33-F1
#
_cell.length_a   1.000
_cell.length_b   1.000
_cell.length_c   1.000
_cell.angle_alpha   90.00
_cell.angle_beta   90.00
_cell.angle_gamma   90.00
#
_symmetry.space_group_name_H-M   'P 1'
#
loop_
_entity.id
_entity.type
_entity.pdbx_description
1 polymer ?
#
loop_
_entity_poly.entity_id
_entity_poly.type
_entity_poly.pdbx_seq_one_letter_code
_entity_poly.pdbx_strand_id
1 'polypeptide(L)'
;RLFQDPEFVAKYWDRYYQLRGDMLETGRMMGLIDEFTAEITEGAIRNFNKWSNLLGNYTWPNADGYASRTTHQAEVDWMKDWLTDRLNWIDGQYSRPPIFSRTDGPVAAGTVLTMSNPNSVGGTIYYTNDGTDPRLPANASTTTLLPAGSSLKWIIPTDAIANWNTLGGPSNLGSWNNGSAGIGYENSPADYAGMINTTVPSGTTSVYTRFTFKIPDQAIIDTFNTLSLNVRYDDGFAAYLNGVKIAGPNAPANPAWDSRATGQHPDSAASKYEPIDVSSFLGRLRVGDNVLAIQLLNTGTTSSDLLLDPQLVGGSSGSIIAPGARAYSGGIPLRSSQTLKARVLTPTGWSALETGTFLVGSGPASASNLAVSEINYRPALPTPAERALGFDVRTDFEFVEIMNISGNDLDLAGIRFTTG
;
A
#
# COMPACT_ATOMS: atom_id res chain seq x y z
N ARG A 1 5.71 4.50 -11.17
CA ARG A 1 6.97 3.92 -10.67
C ARG A 1 7.04 3.98 -9.15
N LEU A 2 6.90 5.15 -8.49
CA LEU A 2 6.93 5.21 -7.01
C LEU A 2 5.80 4.41 -6.31
N PHE A 3 4.55 4.56 -6.75
CA PHE A 3 3.42 3.79 -6.20
C PHE A 3 3.41 2.29 -6.57
N GLN A 4 4.45 1.80 -7.27
CA GLN A 4 4.67 0.36 -7.48
C GLN A 4 5.57 -0.24 -6.39
N ASP A 5 6.22 0.61 -5.56
CA ASP A 5 6.98 0.19 -4.39
C ASP A 5 6.08 0.19 -3.14
N PRO A 6 5.79 -0.98 -2.54
CA PRO A 6 4.96 -1.08 -1.35
C PRO A 6 5.48 -0.28 -0.15
N GLU A 7 6.80 -0.10 0.00
CA GLU A 7 7.36 0.68 1.09
C GLU A 7 7.15 2.18 0.89
N PHE A 8 7.21 2.64 -0.35
CA PHE A 8 6.83 4.02 -0.68
C PHE A 8 5.34 4.25 -0.39
N VAL A 9 4.47 3.31 -0.78
CA VAL A 9 3.03 3.40 -0.51
C VAL A 9 2.75 3.47 1.00
N ALA A 10 3.40 2.62 1.80
CA ALA A 10 3.27 2.66 3.25
C ALA A 10 3.71 4.01 3.85
N LYS A 11 4.90 4.51 3.46
CA LYS A 11 5.41 5.81 3.92
C LYS A 11 4.53 6.99 3.50
N TYR A 12 3.97 6.93 2.29
CA TYR A 12 3.03 7.93 1.79
C TYR A 12 1.80 8.01 2.68
N TRP A 13 1.20 6.86 3.00
CA TRP A 13 0.01 6.79 3.84
C TRP A 13 0.29 7.11 5.30
N ASP A 14 1.43 6.67 5.86
CA ASP A 14 1.86 7.06 7.20
C ASP A 14 1.99 8.58 7.31
N ARG A 15 2.60 9.23 6.32
CA ARG A 15 2.72 10.69 6.29
C ARG A 15 1.36 11.37 6.11
N TYR A 16 0.49 10.84 5.26
CA TYR A 16 -0.86 11.38 5.08
C TYR A 16 -1.63 11.37 6.41
N TYR A 17 -1.69 10.22 7.09
CA TYR A 17 -2.44 10.09 8.34
C TYR A 17 -1.81 10.87 9.49
N GLN A 18 -0.48 11.00 9.54
CA GLN A 18 0.19 11.93 10.45
C GLN A 18 -0.31 13.36 10.25
N LEU A 19 -0.41 13.82 8.99
CA LEU A 19 -0.89 15.16 8.69
C LEU A 19 -2.40 15.31 8.96
N ARG A 20 -3.20 14.25 8.74
CA ARG A 20 -4.64 14.23 9.06
C ARG A 20 -4.94 14.34 10.55
N GLY A 21 -4.01 13.95 11.42
CA GLY A 21 -4.08 14.18 12.86
C GLY A 21 -3.67 15.59 13.30
N ASP A 22 -3.18 16.44 12.39
CA ASP A 22 -2.64 17.77 12.70
C ASP A 22 -3.12 18.83 11.68
N MET A 23 -2.27 19.29 10.76
CA MET A 23 -2.59 20.43 9.88
C MET A 23 -3.69 20.15 8.86
N LEU A 24 -3.92 18.87 8.52
CA LEU A 24 -4.99 18.44 7.63
C LEU A 24 -6.22 17.93 8.40
N GLU A 25 -6.29 18.11 9.71
CA GLU A 25 -7.52 17.82 10.47
C GLU A 25 -8.66 18.68 9.93
N THR A 26 -9.84 18.06 9.74
CA THR A 26 -10.93 18.67 8.98
C THR A 26 -11.41 19.96 9.63
N GLY A 27 -11.65 19.95 10.94
CA GLY A 27 -12.07 21.14 11.70
C GLY A 27 -11.05 22.28 11.62
N ARG A 28 -9.76 21.96 11.74
CA ARG A 28 -8.66 22.92 11.62
C ARG A 28 -8.59 23.55 10.24
N MET A 29 -8.68 22.76 9.17
CA MET A 29 -8.69 23.28 7.80
C MET A 29 -9.88 24.21 7.57
N MET A 30 -11.07 23.81 8.03
CA MET A 30 -12.26 24.66 7.92
C MET A 30 -12.13 25.94 8.73
N GLY A 31 -11.58 25.88 9.94
CA GLY A 31 -11.33 27.04 10.78
C GLY A 31 -10.32 28.03 10.17
N LEU A 32 -9.27 27.53 9.51
CA LEU A 32 -8.30 28.38 8.82
C LEU A 32 -8.93 29.09 7.61
N ILE A 33 -9.81 28.41 6.87
CA ILE A 33 -10.60 29.03 5.79
C ILE A 33 -11.49 30.14 6.36
N ASP A 34 -12.13 29.91 7.51
CA ASP A 34 -12.96 30.92 8.16
C ASP A 34 -12.14 32.14 8.60
N GLU A 35 -10.94 31.93 9.14
CA GLU A 35 -10.01 33.00 9.51
C GLU A 35 -9.60 33.85 8.29
N PHE A 36 -9.14 33.23 7.21
CA PHE A 36 -8.78 33.96 5.99
C PHE A 36 -9.98 34.64 5.33
N THR A 37 -11.15 34.02 5.38
CA THR A 37 -12.40 34.64 4.87
C THR A 37 -12.74 35.89 5.66
N ALA A 38 -12.58 35.88 6.98
CA ALA A 38 -12.80 37.04 7.84
C ALA A 38 -11.85 38.20 7.49
N GLU A 39 -10.57 37.92 7.25
CA GLU A 39 -9.57 38.93 6.84
C GLU A 39 -9.94 39.64 5.53
N ILE A 40 -10.47 38.90 4.55
CA ILE A 40 -10.79 39.45 3.22
C ILE A 40 -12.23 39.94 3.07
N THR A 41 -13.08 39.83 4.11
CA THR A 41 -14.53 40.07 4.00
C THR A 41 -14.86 41.46 3.42
N GLU A 42 -14.18 42.51 3.90
CA GLU A 42 -14.39 43.88 3.42
C GLU A 42 -13.94 44.04 1.95
N GLY A 43 -12.82 43.42 1.59
CA GLY A 43 -12.33 43.37 0.21
C GLY A 43 -13.28 42.63 -0.72
N ALA A 44 -13.83 41.49 -0.28
CA ALA A 44 -14.79 40.70 -1.04
C ALA A 44 -16.07 41.49 -1.34
N ILE A 45 -16.60 42.22 -0.35
CA ILE A 45 -17.78 43.11 -0.54
C ILE A 45 -17.50 44.14 -1.63
N ARG A 46 -16.38 44.88 -1.55
CA ARG A 46 -16.02 45.86 -2.59
C ARG A 46 -15.86 45.22 -3.96
N ASN A 47 -15.23 44.05 -4.03
CA ASN A 47 -15.01 43.33 -5.28
C ASN A 47 -16.33 42.96 -5.97
N PHE A 48 -17.26 42.33 -5.24
CA PHE A 48 -18.52 41.88 -5.82
C PHE A 48 -19.54 43.01 -5.99
N ASN A 49 -19.39 44.15 -5.31
CA ASN A 49 -20.12 45.38 -5.66
C ASN A 49 -19.63 45.98 -6.99
N LYS A 50 -18.32 45.97 -7.25
CA LYS A 50 -17.74 46.48 -8.50
C LYS A 50 -18.04 45.55 -9.69
N TRP A 51 -17.92 44.24 -9.46
CA TRP A 51 -18.11 43.20 -10.47
C TRP A 51 -19.36 42.36 -10.14
N SER A 52 -20.53 43.03 -10.14
CA SER A 52 -21.80 42.46 -9.68
C SER A 52 -22.33 41.28 -10.52
N ASN A 53 -21.81 41.09 -11.73
CA ASN A 53 -22.23 40.01 -12.63
C ASN A 53 -21.41 38.71 -12.48
N LEU A 54 -20.54 38.58 -11.47
CA LEU A 54 -19.73 37.37 -11.28
C LEU A 54 -20.49 36.27 -10.53
N LEU A 55 -21.03 36.59 -9.34
CA LEU A 55 -21.74 35.60 -8.51
C LEU A 55 -23.06 35.18 -9.17
N GLY A 56 -23.40 33.89 -9.08
CA GLY A 56 -24.57 33.32 -9.76
C GLY A 56 -24.48 33.21 -11.28
N ASN A 57 -23.37 33.64 -11.90
CA ASN A 57 -23.17 33.62 -13.35
C ASN A 57 -21.94 32.79 -13.72
N TYR A 58 -21.95 32.21 -14.92
CA TYR A 58 -20.85 31.37 -15.35
C TYR A 58 -19.63 32.21 -15.73
N THR A 59 -18.51 31.95 -15.05
CA THR A 59 -17.19 32.46 -15.42
C THR A 59 -16.26 31.26 -15.55
N TRP A 60 -15.52 31.12 -16.65
CA TRP A 60 -14.65 29.95 -16.80
C TRP A 60 -13.32 30.16 -16.04
N PRO A 61 -12.84 29.16 -15.27
CA PRO A 61 -13.49 27.90 -14.91
C PRO A 61 -14.35 28.01 -13.63
N ASN A 62 -15.61 27.56 -13.68
CA ASN A 62 -16.50 27.46 -12.52
C ASN A 62 -16.90 26.00 -12.29
N ALA A 63 -16.99 25.60 -11.02
CA ALA A 63 -17.55 24.31 -10.65
C ALA A 63 -19.08 24.28 -10.77
N ASP A 64 -19.64 23.07 -10.91
CA ASP A 64 -21.08 22.84 -10.98
C ASP A 64 -21.84 23.49 -9.82
N GLY A 65 -23.09 23.87 -10.06
CA GLY A 65 -23.93 24.55 -9.07
C GLY A 65 -23.69 26.06 -8.92
N TYR A 66 -22.80 26.67 -9.73
CA TYR A 66 -22.45 28.10 -9.65
C TYR A 66 -23.66 29.04 -9.67
N ALA A 67 -24.71 28.69 -10.42
CA ALA A 67 -25.90 29.53 -10.55
C ALA A 67 -26.63 29.73 -9.21
N SER A 68 -26.46 28.82 -8.26
CA SER A 68 -27.04 28.91 -6.91
C SER A 68 -26.17 29.69 -5.91
N ARG A 69 -24.89 29.91 -6.22
CA ARG A 69 -23.92 30.60 -5.35
C ARG A 69 -23.88 32.09 -5.67
N THR A 70 -24.85 32.82 -5.12
CA THR A 70 -25.04 34.26 -5.39
C THR A 70 -24.36 35.18 -4.37
N THR A 71 -23.63 34.62 -3.40
CA THR A 71 -22.89 35.37 -2.38
C THR A 71 -21.47 34.82 -2.24
N HIS A 72 -20.53 35.65 -1.76
CA HIS A 72 -19.16 35.20 -1.44
C HIS A 72 -19.18 34.07 -0.40
N GLN A 73 -20.04 34.16 0.61
CA GLN A 73 -20.18 33.11 1.63
C GLN A 73 -20.61 31.77 1.01
N ALA A 74 -21.54 31.78 0.05
CA ALA A 74 -21.96 30.56 -0.63
C ALA A 74 -20.83 29.89 -1.44
N GLU A 75 -19.89 30.66 -1.98
CA GLU A 75 -18.67 30.11 -2.60
C GLU A 75 -17.72 29.49 -1.56
N VAL A 76 -17.55 30.16 -0.41
CA VAL A 76 -16.74 29.64 0.70
C VAL A 76 -17.33 28.33 1.25
N ASP A 77 -18.64 28.30 1.50
CA ASP A 77 -19.35 27.12 2.00
C ASP A 77 -19.21 25.94 1.03
N TRP A 78 -19.40 26.19 -0.28
CA TRP A 78 -19.22 25.16 -1.31
C TRP A 78 -17.79 24.62 -1.35
N MET A 79 -16.78 25.47 -1.22
CA MET A 79 -15.38 25.04 -1.17
C MET A 79 -15.10 24.17 0.08
N LYS A 80 -15.66 24.54 1.24
CA LYS A 80 -15.54 23.80 2.49
C LYS A 80 -16.21 22.42 2.40
N ASP A 81 -17.41 22.36 1.80
CA ASP A 81 -18.13 21.10 1.55
C ASP A 81 -17.31 20.19 0.63
N TRP A 82 -16.84 20.73 -0.51
CA TRP A 82 -16.01 19.96 -1.44
C TRP A 82 -14.72 19.44 -0.79
N LEU A 83 -14.03 20.27 -0.01
CA LEU A 83 -12.80 19.87 0.69
C LEU A 83 -13.09 18.78 1.74
N THR A 84 -14.19 18.91 2.47
CA THR A 84 -14.62 17.92 3.47
C THR A 84 -14.90 16.57 2.80
N ASP A 85 -15.68 16.57 1.72
CA ASP A 85 -15.99 15.36 0.95
C ASP A 85 -14.73 14.75 0.35
N ARG A 86 -13.80 15.60 -0.13
CA ARG A 86 -12.54 15.14 -0.70
C ARG A 86 -11.66 14.48 0.36
N LEU A 87 -11.55 15.06 1.55
CA LEU A 87 -10.81 14.46 2.67
C LEU A 87 -11.43 13.12 3.08
N ASN A 88 -12.76 13.06 3.21
CA ASN A 88 -13.48 11.81 3.50
C ASN A 88 -13.24 10.74 2.43
N TRP A 89 -13.20 11.13 1.15
CA TRP A 89 -12.88 10.22 0.06
C TRP A 89 -11.44 9.70 0.16
N ILE A 90 -10.46 10.56 0.46
CA ILE A 90 -9.04 10.15 0.60
C ILE A 90 -8.88 9.21 1.81
N ASP A 91 -9.51 9.52 2.95
CA ASP A 91 -9.52 8.65 4.14
C ASP A 91 -10.04 7.24 3.82
N GLY A 92 -10.92 7.11 2.82
CA GLY A 92 -11.46 5.83 2.36
C GLY A 92 -10.55 5.03 1.42
N GLN A 93 -9.41 5.57 0.96
CA GLN A 93 -8.54 4.91 -0.01
C GLN A 93 -7.50 3.97 0.61
N TYR A 94 -7.34 3.98 1.94
CA TYR A 94 -6.38 3.14 2.64
C TYR A 94 -6.83 2.82 4.06
N SER A 95 -6.43 1.65 4.56
CA SER A 95 -6.74 1.23 5.93
C SER A 95 -6.24 2.27 6.94
N ARG A 96 -7.17 2.79 7.73
CA ARG A 96 -6.97 3.85 8.73
C ARG A 96 -6.15 3.31 9.91
N PRO A 97 -5.29 4.15 10.52
CA PRO A 97 -4.54 3.76 11.71
C PRO A 97 -5.49 3.40 12.88
N PRO A 98 -5.04 2.61 13.87
CA PRO A 98 -5.77 2.45 15.12
C PRO A 98 -6.00 3.80 15.80
N ILE A 99 -7.16 3.98 16.46
CA ILE A 99 -7.45 5.19 17.23
C ILE A 99 -7.07 4.96 18.69
N PHE A 100 -6.20 5.82 19.23
CA PHE A 100 -5.88 5.84 20.66
C PHE A 100 -6.99 6.53 21.44
N SER A 101 -7.34 6.02 22.62
CA SER A 101 -8.43 6.57 23.46
C SER A 101 -8.11 7.92 24.10
N ARG A 102 -6.95 8.49 23.81
CA ARG A 102 -6.46 9.76 24.31
C ARG A 102 -5.34 10.25 23.40
N THR A 103 -5.20 11.56 23.36
CA THR A 103 -4.04 12.25 22.80
C THR A 103 -2.79 11.88 23.59
N ASP A 104 -1.66 11.95 22.91
CA ASP A 104 -0.34 11.82 23.50
C ASP A 104 0.00 13.01 24.42
N GLY A 105 1.13 12.92 25.11
CA GLY A 105 1.58 13.90 26.10
C GLY A 105 1.56 13.40 27.55
N PRO A 106 1.52 14.33 28.53
CA PRO A 106 1.58 14.00 29.95
C PRO A 106 0.39 13.18 30.44
N VAL A 107 0.66 12.11 31.18
CA VAL A 107 -0.35 11.25 31.80
C VAL A 107 0.05 10.83 33.22
N ALA A 108 -0.96 10.60 34.07
CA ALA A 108 -0.72 10.05 35.40
C ALA A 108 -0.22 8.59 35.31
N ALA A 109 0.65 8.20 36.24
CA ALA A 109 1.09 6.81 36.34
C ALA A 109 -0.07 5.85 36.58
N GLY A 110 -0.09 4.73 35.84
CA GLY A 110 -1.15 3.73 35.89
C GLY A 110 -2.37 4.05 35.00
N THR A 111 -2.36 5.17 34.28
CA THR A 111 -3.39 5.47 33.28
C THR A 111 -3.50 4.33 32.27
N VAL A 112 -4.72 3.85 32.02
CA VAL A 112 -4.98 2.81 31.02
C VAL A 112 -5.29 3.46 29.67
N LEU A 113 -4.46 3.16 28.66
CA LEU A 113 -4.72 3.47 27.26
C LEU A 113 -5.48 2.32 26.61
N THR A 114 -6.53 2.64 25.85
CA THR A 114 -7.21 1.67 24.98
C THR A 114 -7.08 2.09 23.52
N MET A 115 -7.16 1.11 22.62
CA MET A 115 -7.11 1.33 21.17
C MET A 115 -8.35 0.73 20.50
N SER A 116 -8.84 1.36 19.43
CA SER A 116 -9.95 0.84 18.61
C SER A 116 -9.56 0.76 17.13
N ASN A 117 -10.03 -0.29 16.45
CA ASN A 117 -9.84 -0.46 15.01
C ASN A 117 -11.00 0.24 14.26
N PRO A 118 -10.75 1.32 13.52
CA PRO A 118 -11.81 2.03 12.77
C PRO A 118 -12.16 1.37 11.43
N ASN A 119 -11.47 0.31 11.02
CA ASN A 119 -11.63 -0.29 9.70
C ASN A 119 -12.77 -1.31 9.69
N SER A 120 -13.75 -1.11 8.79
CA SER A 120 -14.91 -2.00 8.63
C SER A 120 -14.56 -3.40 8.13
N VAL A 121 -13.42 -3.55 7.44
CA VAL A 121 -12.88 -4.85 6.99
C VAL A 121 -12.34 -5.73 8.14
N GLY A 122 -12.33 -5.21 9.37
CA GLY A 122 -11.77 -5.89 10.53
C GLY A 122 -10.25 -5.83 10.58
N GLY A 123 -9.63 -6.79 11.28
CA GLY A 123 -8.19 -6.85 11.48
C GLY A 123 -7.78 -6.74 12.95
N THR A 124 -6.53 -7.13 13.22
CA THR A 124 -5.96 -7.14 14.58
C THR A 124 -5.01 -5.97 14.76
N ILE A 125 -5.14 -5.22 15.85
CA ILE A 125 -4.17 -4.18 16.19
C ILE A 125 -2.91 -4.82 16.74
N TYR A 126 -1.76 -4.45 16.21
CA TYR A 126 -0.45 -4.75 16.79
C TYR A 126 0.23 -3.45 17.21
N TYR A 127 0.95 -3.49 18.32
CA TYR A 127 1.66 -2.34 18.86
C TYR A 127 3.02 -2.70 19.44
N THR A 128 3.89 -1.71 19.52
CA THR A 128 5.18 -1.71 20.23
C THR A 128 5.18 -0.54 21.21
N ASN A 129 5.95 -0.63 22.30
CA ASN A 129 6.07 0.41 23.33
C ASN A 129 7.47 1.04 23.43
N ASP A 130 8.34 0.72 22.48
CA ASP A 130 9.72 1.20 22.38
C ASP A 130 9.93 2.16 21.20
N GLY A 131 8.86 2.58 20.54
CA GLY A 131 8.91 3.45 19.36
C GLY A 131 9.34 2.77 18.06
N THR A 132 9.53 1.45 18.03
CA THR A 132 9.75 0.69 16.78
C THR A 132 8.43 0.49 16.02
N ASP A 133 8.45 0.27 14.72
CA ASP A 133 7.21 -0.01 13.97
C ASP A 133 6.74 -1.46 14.27
N PRO A 134 5.45 -1.70 14.58
CA PRO A 134 4.93 -3.07 14.75
C PRO A 134 4.98 -3.91 13.46
N ARG A 135 5.15 -3.26 12.32
CA ARG A 135 5.42 -3.86 11.03
C ARG A 135 6.92 -3.95 10.77
N LEU A 136 7.40 -5.09 10.26
CA LEU A 136 8.72 -5.10 9.63
C LEU A 136 8.64 -4.42 8.25
N PRO A 137 9.48 -3.40 7.97
CA PRO A 137 9.65 -2.90 6.62
C PRO A 137 10.06 -4.08 5.75
N ALA A 138 9.25 -4.42 4.75
CA ALA A 138 9.67 -5.41 3.78
C ALA A 138 10.57 -4.65 2.80
N ASN A 139 11.82 -5.08 2.65
CA ASN A 139 12.31 -5.10 1.28
C ASN A 139 11.38 -6.09 0.59
N ALA A 140 10.47 -5.64 -0.28
CA ALA A 140 9.56 -6.52 -1.00
C ALA A 140 10.40 -7.63 -1.65
N SER A 141 10.46 -8.78 -1.01
CA SER A 141 11.32 -9.87 -1.42
C SER A 141 10.42 -10.79 -2.20
N THR A 142 10.57 -10.70 -3.52
CA THR A 142 9.87 -11.56 -4.44
C THR A 142 10.76 -12.74 -4.79
N THR A 143 10.15 -13.92 -4.84
CA THR A 143 10.75 -15.12 -5.41
C THR A 143 9.91 -15.51 -6.60
N THR A 144 10.51 -15.45 -7.79
CA THR A 144 9.89 -15.97 -9.00
C THR A 144 9.86 -17.49 -8.91
N LEU A 145 8.67 -18.05 -8.68
CA LEU A 145 8.44 -19.50 -8.62
C LEU A 145 8.35 -20.10 -10.02
N LEU A 146 7.74 -19.38 -10.95
CA LEU A 146 7.67 -19.71 -12.37
C LEU A 146 8.09 -18.50 -13.21
N PRO A 147 9.26 -18.50 -13.85
CA PRO A 147 9.71 -17.38 -14.69
C PRO A 147 9.02 -17.33 -16.06
N ALA A 148 9.12 -16.19 -16.74
CA ALA A 148 8.67 -16.03 -18.14
C ALA A 148 9.36 -17.05 -19.04
N GLY A 149 8.66 -17.52 -20.08
CA GLY A 149 9.24 -18.46 -21.04
C GLY A 149 9.58 -19.84 -20.46
N SER A 150 9.06 -20.17 -19.26
CA SER A 150 9.24 -21.49 -18.64
C SER A 150 8.83 -22.62 -19.58
N SER A 151 9.55 -23.74 -19.53
CA SER A 151 9.20 -24.95 -20.27
C SER A 151 7.83 -25.49 -19.84
N LEU A 152 7.12 -26.09 -20.80
CA LEU A 152 5.77 -26.58 -20.60
C LEU A 152 5.51 -27.89 -21.35
N LYS A 153 4.49 -28.61 -20.88
CA LYS A 153 3.80 -29.66 -21.64
C LYS A 153 2.47 -29.12 -22.14
N TRP A 154 2.10 -29.40 -23.38
CA TRP A 154 0.81 -28.97 -23.93
C TRP A 154 0.13 -29.99 -24.84
N ILE A 155 -1.17 -29.84 -24.97
CA ILE A 155 -2.01 -30.57 -25.92
C ILE A 155 -3.20 -29.70 -26.33
N ILE A 156 -3.63 -29.81 -27.60
CA ILE A 156 -4.97 -29.39 -28.01
C ILE A 156 -5.88 -30.58 -27.74
N PRO A 157 -6.72 -30.54 -26.70
CA PRO A 157 -7.54 -31.68 -26.34
C PRO A 157 -8.55 -31.98 -27.46
N THR A 158 -8.79 -33.26 -27.71
CA THR A 158 -9.88 -33.75 -28.60
C THR A 158 -11.05 -34.34 -27.80
N ASP A 159 -10.87 -34.50 -26.49
CA ASP A 159 -11.82 -35.05 -25.52
C ASP A 159 -11.44 -34.55 -24.11
N ALA A 160 -12.32 -34.78 -23.14
CA ALA A 160 -12.05 -34.48 -21.74
C ALA A 160 -10.88 -35.32 -21.18
N ILE A 161 -9.87 -34.65 -20.60
CA ILE A 161 -8.71 -35.32 -20.00
C ILE A 161 -8.78 -35.18 -18.49
N ALA A 162 -9.06 -36.27 -17.75
CA ALA A 162 -9.12 -36.22 -16.30
C ALA A 162 -7.74 -35.91 -15.67
N ASN A 163 -7.75 -35.22 -14.52
CA ASN A 163 -6.55 -34.92 -13.70
C ASN A 163 -5.44 -34.10 -14.39
N TRP A 164 -5.71 -33.56 -15.58
CA TRP A 164 -4.75 -32.80 -16.39
C TRP A 164 -4.18 -31.55 -15.68
N ASN A 165 -4.84 -31.09 -14.62
CA ASN A 165 -4.47 -29.91 -13.83
C ASN A 165 -3.84 -30.25 -12.46
N THR A 166 -3.72 -31.52 -12.11
CA THR A 166 -3.18 -31.99 -10.81
C THR A 166 -1.68 -32.28 -10.89
N LEU A 167 -0.98 -32.37 -9.76
CA LEU A 167 0.46 -32.68 -9.75
C LEU A 167 0.78 -34.03 -10.43
N GLY A 168 -0.01 -35.07 -10.15
CA GLY A 168 0.16 -36.39 -10.76
C GLY A 168 -0.07 -36.41 -12.28
N GLY A 169 -0.86 -35.46 -12.79
CA GLY A 169 -1.16 -35.34 -14.21
C GLY A 169 -2.03 -36.47 -14.75
N PRO A 170 -2.33 -36.45 -16.07
CA PRO A 170 -3.12 -37.47 -16.73
C PRO A 170 -2.26 -38.67 -17.15
N SER A 171 -2.87 -39.83 -17.37
CA SER A 171 -2.15 -41.04 -17.82
C SER A 171 -1.45 -40.88 -19.17
N ASN A 172 -1.98 -40.01 -20.03
CA ASN A 172 -1.41 -39.70 -21.34
C ASN A 172 -0.39 -38.54 -21.31
N LEU A 173 0.05 -38.04 -20.15
CA LEU A 173 0.97 -36.89 -20.08
C LEU A 173 2.26 -37.11 -20.88
N GLY A 174 2.74 -38.35 -20.97
CA GLY A 174 3.93 -38.71 -21.74
C GLY A 174 3.82 -38.41 -23.24
N SER A 175 2.60 -38.38 -23.79
CA SER A 175 2.36 -38.08 -25.21
C SER A 175 2.08 -36.60 -25.48
N TRP A 176 2.07 -35.76 -24.46
CA TRP A 176 1.89 -34.31 -24.64
C TRP A 176 3.15 -33.69 -25.24
N ASN A 177 2.94 -32.69 -26.09
CA ASN A 177 4.03 -31.94 -26.73
C ASN A 177 4.84 -31.16 -25.70
N ASN A 178 6.12 -30.97 -25.97
CA ASN A 178 6.97 -30.06 -25.20
C ASN A 178 6.96 -28.68 -25.86
N GLY A 179 7.17 -27.63 -25.06
CA GLY A 179 7.35 -26.26 -25.54
C GLY A 179 7.83 -25.35 -24.42
N SER A 180 7.71 -24.05 -24.63
CA SER A 180 7.92 -22.98 -23.65
C SER A 180 6.78 -21.96 -23.68
N ALA A 181 6.60 -21.25 -22.57
CA ALA A 181 5.62 -20.16 -22.44
C ALA A 181 5.85 -19.08 -23.50
N GLY A 182 4.79 -18.32 -23.82
CA GLY A 182 4.65 -17.70 -25.13
C GLY A 182 4.07 -18.71 -26.12
N ILE A 183 3.07 -19.49 -25.69
CA ILE A 183 2.37 -20.44 -26.57
C ILE A 183 1.19 -19.75 -27.23
N GLY A 184 1.02 -19.91 -28.54
CA GLY A 184 0.05 -19.13 -29.27
C GLY A 184 0.16 -19.18 -30.78
N TYR A 185 -0.59 -18.30 -31.43
CA TYR A 185 -0.47 -18.00 -32.86
C TYR A 185 -0.81 -16.54 -33.11
N GLU A 186 -0.43 -16.05 -34.27
CA GLU A 186 -0.75 -14.70 -34.72
C GLU A 186 -0.78 -14.68 -36.24
N ASN A 187 -1.87 -14.16 -36.82
CA ASN A 187 -2.06 -14.13 -38.27
C ASN A 187 -2.02 -12.72 -38.85
N SER A 188 -2.50 -11.69 -38.13
CA SER A 188 -2.43 -10.26 -38.50
C SER A 188 -3.19 -9.41 -37.47
N PRO A 189 -2.68 -8.24 -37.04
CA PRO A 189 -1.31 -7.72 -37.19
C PRO A 189 -0.27 -8.54 -36.42
N ALA A 190 1.00 -8.12 -36.39
CA ALA A 190 2.12 -8.83 -35.72
C ALA A 190 2.40 -8.25 -34.32
N ASP A 191 1.36 -8.00 -33.54
CA ASP A 191 1.37 -7.39 -32.21
C ASP A 191 2.07 -8.26 -31.14
N TYR A 192 2.16 -9.57 -31.36
CA TYR A 192 2.87 -10.55 -30.51
C TYR A 192 4.22 -10.98 -31.09
N ALA A 193 4.75 -10.27 -32.09
CA ALA A 193 6.06 -10.54 -32.66
C ALA A 193 7.15 -10.60 -31.57
N GLY A 194 7.84 -11.75 -31.49
CA GLY A 194 8.86 -12.01 -30.47
C GLY A 194 8.33 -12.45 -29.10
N MET A 195 7.01 -12.60 -28.93
CA MET A 195 6.38 -13.14 -27.72
C MET A 195 5.94 -14.61 -27.86
N ILE A 196 5.77 -15.11 -29.09
CA ILE A 196 5.42 -16.51 -29.37
C ILE A 196 6.69 -17.37 -29.50
N ASN A 197 6.91 -18.23 -28.51
CA ASN A 197 7.97 -19.24 -28.50
C ASN A 197 7.46 -20.64 -28.90
N THR A 198 6.19 -20.95 -28.64
CA THR A 198 5.56 -22.23 -29.02
C THR A 198 4.37 -21.96 -29.92
N THR A 199 4.44 -22.35 -31.18
CA THR A 199 3.34 -22.14 -32.12
C THR A 199 2.29 -23.23 -32.02
N VAL A 200 1.01 -22.84 -31.95
CA VAL A 200 -0.13 -23.75 -32.17
C VAL A 200 -0.81 -23.42 -33.51
N PRO A 201 -1.57 -24.34 -34.12
CA PRO A 201 -2.29 -24.06 -35.36
C PRO A 201 -3.26 -22.89 -35.23
N SER A 202 -3.35 -22.06 -36.28
CA SER A 202 -4.36 -21.00 -36.38
C SER A 202 -5.78 -21.57 -36.25
N GLY A 203 -6.66 -20.84 -35.58
CA GLY A 203 -8.02 -21.27 -35.26
C GLY A 203 -8.14 -22.19 -34.05
N THR A 204 -7.04 -22.43 -33.32
CA THR A 204 -7.09 -23.13 -32.04
C THR A 204 -7.87 -22.32 -31.02
N THR A 205 -8.89 -22.93 -30.40
CA THR A 205 -9.74 -22.27 -29.39
C THR A 205 -9.50 -22.72 -27.97
N SER A 206 -8.92 -23.90 -27.77
CA SER A 206 -8.53 -24.38 -26.45
C SER A 206 -7.21 -25.15 -26.47
N VAL A 207 -6.35 -24.87 -25.49
CA VAL A 207 -5.08 -25.58 -25.28
C VAL A 207 -4.93 -25.87 -23.80
N TYR A 208 -4.62 -27.12 -23.45
CA TYR A 208 -4.18 -27.47 -22.11
C TYR A 208 -2.67 -27.34 -22.02
N THR A 209 -2.20 -26.61 -21.00
CA THR A 209 -0.78 -26.40 -20.72
C THR A 209 -0.47 -26.77 -19.28
N ARG A 210 0.75 -27.27 -19.04
CA ARG A 210 1.26 -27.62 -17.71
C ARG A 210 2.69 -27.11 -17.56
N PHE A 211 2.91 -26.31 -16.53
CA PHE A 211 4.18 -25.78 -16.11
C PHE A 211 4.55 -26.38 -14.77
N THR A 212 5.69 -27.09 -14.70
CA THR A 212 6.21 -27.64 -13.44
C THR A 212 7.27 -26.73 -12.88
N PHE A 213 7.22 -26.49 -11.56
CA PHE A 213 8.23 -25.73 -10.85
C PHE A 213 8.48 -26.34 -9.48
N LYS A 214 9.66 -26.07 -8.90
CA LYS A 214 10.11 -26.71 -7.66
C LYS A 214 10.37 -25.67 -6.57
N ILE A 215 9.85 -25.93 -5.37
CA ILE A 215 10.17 -25.15 -4.17
C ILE A 215 11.04 -26.02 -3.26
N PRO A 216 12.33 -25.70 -3.05
CA PRO A 216 13.26 -26.61 -2.39
C PRO A 216 13.05 -26.74 -0.88
N ASP A 217 12.47 -25.74 -0.22
CA ASP A 217 12.39 -25.65 1.24
C ASP A 217 11.09 -24.98 1.69
N GLN A 218 10.53 -25.43 2.83
CA GLN A 218 9.39 -24.82 3.49
C GLN A 218 9.68 -23.38 3.93
N ALA A 219 10.94 -23.09 4.31
CA ALA A 219 11.37 -21.76 4.71
C ALA A 219 11.09 -20.68 3.62
N ILE A 220 11.06 -21.07 2.34
CA ILE A 220 10.70 -20.16 1.24
C ILE A 220 9.21 -19.83 1.29
N ILE A 221 8.36 -20.84 1.43
CA ILE A 221 6.89 -20.66 1.50
C ILE A 221 6.53 -19.82 2.73
N ASP A 222 7.18 -20.08 3.87
CA ASP A 222 6.93 -19.37 5.11
C ASP A 222 7.29 -17.88 5.03
N THR A 223 8.13 -17.47 4.08
CA THR A 223 8.39 -16.05 3.81
C THR A 223 7.27 -15.38 3.00
N PHE A 224 6.38 -16.14 2.38
CA PHE A 224 5.36 -15.59 1.50
C PHE A 224 4.09 -15.21 2.27
N ASN A 225 3.65 -13.98 2.07
CA ASN A 225 2.29 -13.54 2.41
C ASN A 225 1.54 -12.94 1.20
N THR A 226 2.19 -12.91 0.04
CA THR A 226 1.56 -12.63 -1.25
C THR A 226 1.90 -13.70 -2.28
N LEU A 227 0.98 -13.92 -3.22
CA LEU A 227 1.17 -14.74 -4.41
C LEU A 227 0.49 -14.05 -5.60
N SER A 228 1.27 -13.76 -6.64
CA SER A 228 0.77 -13.12 -7.87
C SER A 228 0.97 -14.04 -9.07
N LEU A 229 -0.11 -14.25 -9.82
CA LEU A 229 -0.07 -14.86 -11.14
C LEU A 229 -0.07 -13.72 -12.16
N ASN A 230 1.09 -13.46 -12.78
CA ASN A 230 1.21 -12.44 -13.81
C ASN A 230 1.09 -13.09 -15.18
N VAL A 231 0.17 -12.66 -16.03
CA VAL A 231 -0.09 -13.35 -17.31
C VAL A 231 -0.15 -12.37 -18.46
N ARG A 232 0.53 -12.69 -19.57
CA ARG A 232 0.19 -12.19 -20.90
C ARG A 232 -0.71 -13.22 -21.56
N TYR A 233 -1.93 -12.83 -21.92
CA TYR A 233 -2.88 -13.77 -22.49
C TYR A 233 -3.80 -13.11 -23.50
N ASP A 234 -4.30 -13.93 -24.42
CA ASP A 234 -5.37 -13.59 -25.35
C ASP A 234 -6.14 -14.88 -25.71
N ASP A 235 -7.47 -14.97 -25.60
CA ASP A 235 -8.46 -14.00 -25.12
C ASP A 235 -8.82 -14.21 -23.63
N GLY A 236 -8.59 -15.42 -23.13
CA GLY A 236 -8.97 -15.83 -21.78
C GLY A 236 -8.26 -17.09 -21.35
N PHE A 237 -8.37 -17.44 -20.08
CA PHE A 237 -7.78 -18.68 -19.59
C PHE A 237 -8.43 -19.16 -18.29
N ALA A 238 -8.27 -20.42 -17.95
CA ALA A 238 -8.54 -20.95 -16.62
C ALA A 238 -7.25 -21.55 -16.02
N ALA A 239 -6.74 -20.95 -14.94
CA ALA A 239 -5.51 -21.36 -14.28
C ALA A 239 -5.79 -22.19 -13.03
N TYR A 240 -5.00 -23.23 -12.83
CA TYR A 240 -5.09 -24.18 -11.74
C TYR A 240 -3.72 -24.37 -11.09
N LEU A 241 -3.65 -24.25 -9.76
CA LEU A 241 -2.46 -24.55 -8.97
C LEU A 241 -2.69 -25.88 -8.23
N ASN A 242 -1.88 -26.88 -8.55
CA ASN A 242 -1.96 -28.22 -7.94
C ASN A 242 -3.40 -28.81 -7.93
N GLY A 243 -4.15 -28.60 -9.02
CA GLY A 243 -5.51 -29.12 -9.22
C GLY A 243 -6.64 -28.17 -8.81
N VAL A 244 -6.35 -27.01 -8.20
CA VAL A 244 -7.36 -26.06 -7.73
C VAL A 244 -7.38 -24.83 -8.62
N LYS A 245 -8.56 -24.44 -9.12
CA LYS A 245 -8.72 -23.23 -9.94
C LYS A 245 -8.38 -21.99 -9.12
N ILE A 246 -7.45 -21.16 -9.59
CA ILE A 246 -6.96 -19.96 -8.88
C ILE A 246 -7.30 -18.65 -9.58
N ALA A 247 -7.50 -18.67 -10.90
CA ALA A 247 -7.86 -17.51 -11.70
C ALA A 247 -8.56 -17.95 -12.99
N GLY A 248 -9.33 -17.05 -13.60
CA GLY A 248 -9.76 -17.25 -14.97
C GLY A 248 -10.53 -16.09 -15.60
N PRO A 249 -9.84 -14.98 -15.92
CA PRO A 249 -10.41 -13.94 -16.78
C PRO A 249 -10.94 -14.53 -18.08
N ASN A 250 -12.14 -14.12 -18.47
CA ASN A 250 -12.86 -14.59 -19.66
C ASN A 250 -13.03 -16.12 -19.77
N ALA A 251 -12.81 -16.90 -18.70
CA ALA A 251 -13.15 -18.32 -18.72
C ALA A 251 -14.62 -18.56 -18.34
N PRO A 252 -15.29 -19.53 -18.98
CA PRO A 252 -16.56 -20.04 -18.49
C PRO A 252 -16.45 -20.47 -17.02
N ALA A 253 -17.57 -20.40 -16.29
CA ALA A 253 -17.61 -20.82 -14.88
C ALA A 253 -17.07 -22.25 -14.70
N ASN A 254 -17.53 -23.17 -15.57
CA ASN A 254 -17.11 -24.57 -15.62
C ASN A 254 -16.59 -24.89 -17.03
N PRO A 255 -15.30 -24.64 -17.33
CA PRO A 255 -14.78 -24.85 -18.67
C PRO A 255 -14.63 -26.34 -18.98
N ALA A 256 -15.24 -26.77 -20.08
CA ALA A 256 -15.02 -28.07 -20.72
C ALA A 256 -13.76 -28.01 -21.62
N TRP A 257 -13.32 -29.16 -22.15
CA TRP A 257 -12.09 -29.25 -22.94
C TRP A 257 -12.12 -28.44 -24.25
N ASP A 258 -13.30 -28.24 -24.83
CA ASP A 258 -13.58 -27.49 -26.06
C ASP A 258 -14.18 -26.10 -25.80
N SER A 259 -14.13 -25.65 -24.54
CA SER A 259 -14.64 -24.32 -24.18
C SER A 259 -13.87 -23.20 -24.87
N ARG A 260 -14.56 -22.05 -24.97
CA ARG A 260 -14.05 -20.81 -25.54
C ARG A 260 -14.04 -19.71 -24.50
N ALA A 261 -13.30 -18.64 -24.76
CA ALA A 261 -13.34 -17.45 -23.93
C ALA A 261 -14.74 -16.81 -24.03
N THR A 262 -15.24 -16.27 -22.91
CA THR A 262 -16.57 -15.62 -22.84
C THR A 262 -16.56 -14.17 -23.33
N GLY A 263 -15.39 -13.62 -23.63
CA GLY A 263 -15.18 -12.26 -24.08
C GLY A 263 -13.76 -12.11 -24.64
N GLN A 264 -13.53 -10.99 -25.32
CA GLN A 264 -12.22 -10.67 -25.92
C GLN A 264 -11.28 -10.02 -24.91
N HIS A 265 -9.97 -10.11 -25.15
CA HIS A 265 -8.96 -9.34 -24.42
C HIS A 265 -8.19 -8.43 -25.40
N PRO A 266 -8.23 -7.10 -25.26
CA PRO A 266 -7.61 -6.22 -26.25
C PRO A 266 -6.09 -6.43 -26.38
N ASP A 267 -5.56 -6.47 -27.60
CA ASP A 267 -4.16 -6.79 -27.92
C ASP A 267 -3.15 -5.87 -27.18
N SER A 268 -3.52 -4.60 -27.02
CA SER A 268 -2.75 -3.59 -26.28
C SER A 268 -2.62 -3.86 -24.77
N ALA A 269 -3.47 -4.73 -24.22
CA ALA A 269 -3.43 -5.27 -22.87
C ALA A 269 -2.81 -6.67 -22.86
N ALA A 270 -3.15 -7.54 -23.82
CA ALA A 270 -2.63 -8.90 -23.96
C ALA A 270 -1.09 -8.99 -24.01
N SER A 271 -0.45 -8.00 -24.63
CA SER A 271 1.02 -7.87 -24.72
C SER A 271 1.72 -7.50 -23.41
N LYS A 272 0.98 -7.15 -22.34
CA LYS A 272 1.51 -6.74 -21.03
C LYS A 272 1.15 -7.75 -19.96
N TYR A 273 2.04 -7.95 -18.99
CA TYR A 273 1.72 -8.80 -17.85
C TYR A 273 0.62 -8.14 -17.00
N GLU A 274 -0.53 -8.79 -16.93
CA GLU A 274 -1.59 -8.48 -15.99
C GLU A 274 -1.31 -9.23 -14.67
N PRO A 275 -1.10 -8.53 -13.54
CA PRO A 275 -0.95 -9.17 -12.24
C PRO A 275 -2.32 -9.55 -11.66
N ILE A 276 -2.49 -10.82 -11.31
CA ILE A 276 -3.68 -11.33 -10.62
C ILE A 276 -3.28 -11.80 -9.23
N ASP A 277 -3.85 -11.18 -8.21
CA ASP A 277 -3.66 -11.59 -6.82
C ASP A 277 -4.33 -12.95 -6.58
N VAL A 278 -3.52 -13.93 -6.21
CA VAL A 278 -3.92 -15.30 -5.85
C VAL A 278 -3.40 -15.67 -4.46
N SER A 279 -3.16 -14.69 -3.59
CA SER A 279 -2.59 -14.87 -2.25
C SER A 279 -3.43 -15.79 -1.36
N SER A 280 -4.74 -15.86 -1.56
CA SER A 280 -5.64 -16.80 -0.87
C SER A 280 -5.32 -18.28 -1.15
N PHE A 281 -4.51 -18.57 -2.17
CA PHE A 281 -4.07 -19.90 -2.57
C PHE A 281 -2.64 -20.24 -2.13
N LEU A 282 -2.00 -19.43 -1.28
CA LEU A 282 -0.67 -19.73 -0.72
C LEU A 282 -0.58 -21.14 -0.10
N GLY A 283 -1.64 -21.58 0.59
CA GLY A 283 -1.73 -22.93 1.16
C GLY A 283 -1.81 -24.08 0.14
N ARG A 284 -1.79 -23.77 -1.17
CA ARG A 284 -1.70 -24.77 -2.25
C ARG A 284 -0.26 -25.03 -2.69
N LEU A 285 0.68 -24.15 -2.37
CA LEU A 285 2.11 -24.38 -2.61
C LEU A 285 2.62 -25.51 -1.72
N ARG A 286 3.61 -26.26 -2.22
CA ARG A 286 4.20 -27.40 -1.51
C ARG A 286 5.70 -27.40 -1.68
N VAL A 287 6.43 -27.90 -0.68
CA VAL A 287 7.84 -28.26 -0.84
C VAL A 287 7.95 -29.38 -1.89
N GLY A 288 8.94 -29.27 -2.76
CA GLY A 288 9.13 -30.13 -3.92
C GLY A 288 8.36 -29.63 -5.14
N ASP A 289 7.81 -30.58 -5.90
CA ASP A 289 7.22 -30.30 -7.20
C ASP A 289 5.82 -29.69 -7.07
N ASN A 290 5.57 -28.67 -7.89
CA ASN A 290 4.28 -28.01 -8.06
C ASN A 290 3.94 -27.96 -9.55
N VAL A 291 2.65 -27.83 -9.85
CA VAL A 291 2.17 -27.59 -11.21
C VAL A 291 1.24 -26.39 -11.27
N LEU A 292 1.53 -25.47 -12.19
CA LEU A 292 0.59 -24.49 -12.71
C LEU A 292 0.05 -25.03 -14.04
N ALA A 293 -1.23 -25.37 -14.09
CA ALA A 293 -1.88 -25.86 -15.28
C ALA A 293 -2.87 -24.81 -15.79
N ILE A 294 -2.85 -24.52 -17.08
CA ILE A 294 -3.68 -23.46 -17.66
C ILE A 294 -4.37 -23.99 -18.90
N GLN A 295 -5.69 -23.83 -18.94
CA GLN A 295 -6.47 -23.96 -20.16
C GLN A 295 -6.50 -22.58 -20.81
N LEU A 296 -5.78 -22.43 -21.91
CA LEU A 296 -5.84 -21.24 -22.76
C LEU A 296 -7.11 -21.29 -23.59
N LEU A 297 -7.77 -20.14 -23.75
CA LEU A 297 -9.06 -20.01 -24.41
C LEU A 297 -9.02 -18.87 -25.41
N ASN A 298 -9.52 -19.13 -26.61
CA ASN A 298 -9.81 -18.12 -27.62
C ASN A 298 -11.33 -17.93 -27.73
N THR A 299 -11.79 -16.76 -28.17
CA THR A 299 -13.21 -16.50 -28.46
C THR A 299 -13.74 -17.27 -29.66
N GLY A 300 -12.90 -17.59 -30.66
CA GLY A 300 -13.36 -18.31 -31.86
C GLY A 300 -12.26 -18.77 -32.80
N THR A 301 -12.63 -19.67 -33.73
CA THR A 301 -11.70 -20.25 -34.72
C THR A 301 -11.26 -19.27 -35.81
N THR A 302 -11.90 -18.10 -35.88
CA THR A 302 -11.56 -17.01 -36.80
C THR A 302 -10.79 -15.89 -36.11
N SER A 303 -10.43 -16.05 -34.83
CA SER A 303 -9.59 -15.08 -34.13
C SER A 303 -8.22 -15.00 -34.80
N SER A 304 -7.70 -13.77 -34.89
CA SER A 304 -6.41 -13.44 -35.48
C SER A 304 -5.25 -14.02 -34.70
N ASP A 305 -5.42 -14.22 -33.40
CA ASP A 305 -4.32 -14.38 -32.47
C ASP A 305 -4.73 -15.17 -31.22
N LEU A 306 -3.72 -15.63 -30.49
CA LEU A 306 -3.84 -16.38 -29.24
C LEU A 306 -2.49 -16.28 -28.53
N LEU A 307 -2.47 -16.02 -27.23
CA LEU A 307 -1.23 -15.92 -26.46
C LEU A 307 -1.40 -16.46 -25.05
N LEU A 308 -0.38 -17.16 -24.54
CA LEU A 308 -0.23 -17.44 -23.12
C LEU A 308 1.24 -17.44 -22.71
N ASP A 309 1.58 -16.55 -21.77
CA ASP A 309 2.86 -16.53 -21.09
C ASP A 309 2.66 -16.16 -19.61
N PRO A 310 2.65 -17.16 -18.70
CA PRO A 310 2.42 -16.94 -17.28
C PRO A 310 3.74 -16.82 -16.49
N GLN A 311 3.70 -16.06 -15.42
CA GLN A 311 4.67 -16.03 -14.34
C GLN A 311 3.96 -16.22 -13.01
N LEU A 312 4.60 -16.95 -12.09
CA LEU A 312 4.11 -17.08 -10.72
C LEU A 312 5.17 -16.54 -9.77
N VAL A 313 4.79 -15.58 -8.94
CA VAL A 313 5.70 -14.87 -8.04
C VAL A 313 5.14 -14.95 -6.63
N GLY A 314 5.89 -15.60 -5.73
CA GLY A 314 5.64 -15.55 -4.29
C GLY A 314 6.39 -14.36 -3.69
N GLY A 315 5.84 -13.72 -2.67
CA GLY A 315 6.52 -12.59 -2.04
C GLY A 315 6.14 -12.35 -0.60
N SER A 316 6.98 -11.57 0.07
CA SER A 316 6.62 -10.87 1.30
C SER A 316 6.25 -9.44 0.93
N SER A 317 4.96 -9.11 1.05
CA SER A 317 4.54 -7.74 1.29
C SER A 317 4.65 -7.44 2.78
N GLY A 318 4.64 -6.17 3.18
CA GLY A 318 4.92 -5.71 4.55
C GLY A 318 4.10 -6.34 5.69
N SER A 319 3.19 -7.28 5.48
CA SER A 319 2.32 -7.96 6.47
C SER A 319 3.04 -8.80 7.56
N ILE A 320 4.37 -8.73 7.68
CA ILE A 320 5.12 -9.42 8.74
C ILE A 320 5.06 -8.60 10.04
N ILE A 321 4.70 -9.28 11.13
CA ILE A 321 4.67 -8.71 12.48
C ILE A 321 6.11 -8.65 13.01
N ALA A 322 6.53 -7.47 13.48
CA ALA A 322 7.85 -7.31 14.10
C ALA A 322 8.00 -8.18 15.35
N PRO A 323 9.20 -8.73 15.65
CA PRO A 323 9.40 -9.54 16.85
C PRO A 323 9.04 -8.83 18.16
N GLY A 324 9.15 -7.49 18.20
CA GLY A 324 8.76 -6.65 19.34
C GLY A 324 7.26 -6.29 19.40
N ALA A 325 6.49 -6.59 18.36
CA ALA A 325 5.06 -6.25 18.30
C ALA A 325 4.20 -7.23 19.11
N ARG A 326 3.19 -6.66 19.76
CA ARG A 326 2.20 -7.39 20.56
C ARG A 326 0.81 -7.18 19.98
N ALA A 327 0.03 -8.26 19.90
CA ALA A 327 -1.39 -8.14 19.57
C ALA A 327 -2.12 -7.44 20.72
N TYR A 328 -2.90 -6.42 20.39
CA TYR A 328 -3.74 -5.71 21.35
C TYR A 328 -4.92 -6.59 21.77
N SER A 329 -5.05 -6.82 23.07
CA SER A 329 -6.08 -7.69 23.66
C SER A 329 -6.80 -7.06 24.86
N GLY A 330 -6.40 -5.84 25.27
CA GLY A 330 -6.96 -5.14 26.41
C GLY A 330 -6.18 -3.88 26.75
N GLY A 331 -6.70 -3.08 27.68
CA GLY A 331 -6.12 -1.80 28.07
C GLY A 331 -4.66 -1.91 28.52
N ILE A 332 -3.83 -0.96 28.07
CA ILE A 332 -2.40 -0.89 28.34
C ILE A 332 -2.15 0.08 29.49
N PRO A 333 -1.72 -0.39 30.68
CA PRO A 333 -1.36 0.51 31.78
C PRO A 333 -0.03 1.21 31.48
N LEU A 334 -0.06 2.53 31.44
CA LEU A 334 1.10 3.39 31.24
C LEU A 334 1.82 3.58 32.58
N ARG A 335 2.91 2.83 32.78
CA ARG A 335 3.67 2.82 34.05
C ARG A 335 4.96 3.63 34.00
N SER A 336 5.48 3.87 32.81
CA SER A 336 6.67 4.66 32.52
C SER A 336 6.46 5.38 31.20
N SER A 337 7.19 6.47 30.97
CA SER A 337 7.13 7.16 29.69
C SER A 337 7.51 6.22 28.56
N GLN A 338 6.76 6.29 27.46
CA GLN A 338 6.94 5.38 26.33
C GLN A 338 6.36 5.98 25.06
N THR A 339 6.96 5.65 23.92
CA THR A 339 6.38 5.88 22.61
C THR A 339 5.69 4.61 22.14
N LEU A 340 4.38 4.69 22.00
CA LEU A 340 3.57 3.62 21.42
C LEU A 340 3.44 3.84 19.92
N LYS A 341 3.69 2.78 19.16
CA LYS A 341 3.40 2.72 17.73
C LYS A 341 2.47 1.56 17.46
N ALA A 342 1.42 1.80 16.67
CA ALA A 342 0.40 0.79 16.42
C ALA A 342 -0.07 0.80 14.96
N ARG A 343 -0.42 -0.39 14.45
CA ARG A 343 -1.05 -0.58 13.15
C ARG A 343 -2.14 -1.66 13.27
N VAL A 344 -3.10 -1.63 12.36
CA VAL A 344 -4.06 -2.72 12.16
C VAL A 344 -3.53 -3.64 11.06
N LEU A 345 -3.38 -4.93 11.34
CA LEU A 345 -3.18 -5.94 10.31
C LEU A 345 -4.55 -6.41 9.82
N THR A 346 -4.95 -5.93 8.64
CA THR A 346 -6.20 -6.27 7.95
C THR A 346 -5.98 -7.39 6.93
N PRO A 347 -7.03 -8.01 6.37
CA PRO A 347 -6.88 -9.00 5.30
C PRO A 347 -6.15 -8.48 4.05
N THR A 348 -6.17 -7.16 3.82
CA THR A 348 -5.52 -6.51 2.67
C THR A 348 -4.14 -5.93 3.01
N GLY A 349 -3.64 -6.14 4.23
CA GLY A 349 -2.33 -5.68 4.69
C GLY A 349 -2.40 -4.73 5.90
N TRP A 350 -1.28 -4.08 6.21
CA TRP A 350 -1.20 -3.14 7.33
C TRP A 350 -1.91 -1.82 7.02
N SER A 351 -2.56 -1.26 8.03
CA SER A 351 -2.98 0.14 8.04
C SER A 351 -1.78 1.09 8.07
N ALA A 352 -2.07 2.38 7.89
CA ALA A 352 -1.16 3.43 8.27
C ALA A 352 -0.79 3.36 9.77
N LEU A 353 0.33 3.99 10.12
CA LEU A 353 0.91 4.00 11.46
C LEU A 353 0.22 5.04 12.36
N GLU A 354 -0.21 4.60 13.55
CA GLU A 354 -0.47 5.50 14.68
C GLU A 354 0.78 5.60 15.55
N THR A 355 1.10 6.81 16.03
CA THR A 355 2.20 7.04 16.98
C THR A 355 1.73 7.97 18.08
N GLY A 356 2.00 7.62 19.34
CA GLY A 356 1.72 8.49 20.49
C GLY A 356 2.82 8.37 21.53
N THR A 357 3.32 9.51 22.01
CA THR A 357 4.33 9.59 23.07
C THR A 357 3.69 9.97 24.39
N PHE A 358 3.67 9.04 25.34
CA PHE A 358 3.06 9.26 26.65
C PHE A 358 4.15 9.51 27.68
N LEU A 359 4.10 10.66 28.33
CA LEU A 359 5.03 11.05 29.38
C LEU A 359 4.40 10.74 30.74
N VAL A 360 4.88 9.71 31.43
CA VAL A 360 4.23 9.20 32.64
C VAL A 360 4.83 9.84 33.88
N GLY A 361 3.98 10.47 34.69
CA GLY A 361 4.42 11.13 35.92
C GLY A 361 5.20 12.42 35.69
N SER A 362 5.25 12.91 34.45
CA SER A 362 5.83 14.20 34.09
C SER A 362 4.87 15.33 34.43
N GLY A 363 5.31 16.25 35.31
CA GLY A 363 4.72 17.58 35.36
C GLY A 363 5.29 18.47 34.25
N PRO A 364 4.67 19.63 33.98
CA PRO A 364 5.28 20.63 33.11
C PRO A 364 6.65 21.01 33.65
N ALA A 365 7.61 21.22 32.75
CA ALA A 365 8.86 21.84 33.12
C ALA A 365 8.62 23.22 33.76
N SER A 366 9.34 23.48 34.82
CA SER A 366 9.25 24.69 35.64
C SER A 366 10.62 24.97 36.26
N ALA A 367 10.78 26.15 36.86
CA ALA A 367 12.00 26.50 37.57
C ALA A 367 12.33 25.57 38.76
N SER A 368 11.38 24.73 39.22
CA SER A 368 11.63 23.78 40.31
C SER A 368 12.18 22.42 39.85
N ASN A 369 12.14 22.13 38.55
CA ASN A 369 12.53 20.82 38.01
C ASN A 369 13.42 20.89 36.76
N LEU A 370 13.53 22.06 36.10
CA LEU A 370 14.40 22.30 34.96
C LEU A 370 15.32 23.49 35.25
N ALA A 371 16.61 23.35 34.95
CA ALA A 371 17.62 24.39 35.14
C ALA A 371 18.51 24.56 33.90
N VAL A 372 19.04 25.77 33.70
CA VAL A 372 20.22 25.98 32.86
C VAL A 372 21.43 25.60 33.70
N SER A 373 22.13 24.52 33.34
CA SER A 373 23.28 24.00 34.08
C SER A 373 24.60 24.60 33.62
N GLU A 374 24.72 24.93 32.33
CA GLU A 374 25.93 25.50 31.75
C GLU A 374 25.62 26.47 30.60
N ILE A 375 26.47 27.49 30.43
CA ILE A 375 26.46 28.40 29.29
C ILE A 375 27.90 28.57 28.79
N ASN A 376 28.17 28.17 27.56
CA ASN A 376 29.45 28.41 26.90
C ASN A 376 29.30 29.48 25.82
N TYR A 377 29.29 30.74 26.23
CA TYR A 377 29.10 31.90 25.35
C TYR A 377 30.41 32.37 24.68
N ARG A 378 31.54 31.75 25.00
CA ARG A 378 32.85 32.11 24.44
C ARG A 378 33.80 30.91 24.36
N PRO A 379 33.42 29.86 23.60
CA PRO A 379 34.26 28.68 23.37
C PRO A 379 35.63 29.04 22.79
N ALA A 380 36.59 28.12 22.87
CA ALA A 380 37.91 28.28 22.25
C ALA A 380 37.83 28.47 20.72
N LEU A 381 38.95 28.84 20.08
CA LEU A 381 39.03 28.73 18.62
C LEU A 381 38.95 27.25 18.21
N PRO A 382 38.30 26.92 17.09
CA PRO A 382 38.28 25.55 16.59
C PRO A 382 39.70 24.99 16.47
N THR A 383 39.88 23.73 16.86
CA THR A 383 41.12 22.99 16.64
C THR A 383 41.30 22.69 15.15
N PRO A 384 42.51 22.31 14.69
CA PRO A 384 42.71 21.88 13.30
C PRO A 384 41.82 20.71 12.88
N ALA A 385 41.50 19.79 13.79
CA ALA A 385 40.63 18.65 13.52
C ALA A 385 39.17 19.07 13.33
N GLU A 386 38.68 20.01 14.13
CA GLU A 386 37.32 20.56 14.01
C GLU A 386 37.15 21.39 12.73
N ARG A 387 38.17 22.16 12.32
CA ARG A 387 38.16 22.83 11.01
C ARG A 387 38.08 21.85 9.84
N ALA A 388 38.71 20.69 9.95
CA ALA A 388 38.62 19.66 8.91
C ALA A 388 37.21 19.06 8.79
N LEU A 389 36.36 19.21 9.81
CA LEU A 389 34.94 18.82 9.81
C LEU A 389 34.00 19.96 9.41
N GLY A 390 34.53 21.14 9.09
CA GLY A 390 33.76 22.31 8.63
C GLY A 390 33.35 23.28 9.74
N PHE A 391 33.93 23.19 10.94
CA PHE A 391 33.73 24.18 12.00
C PHE A 391 34.83 25.25 11.95
N ASP A 392 34.48 26.42 11.45
CA ASP A 392 35.44 27.46 11.07
C ASP A 392 35.49 28.62 12.07
N VAL A 393 34.46 28.78 12.91
CA VAL A 393 34.34 29.90 13.85
C VAL A 393 34.05 29.42 15.27
N ARG A 394 34.40 30.24 16.26
CA ARG A 394 34.20 29.92 17.69
C ARG A 394 32.73 29.69 17.99
N THR A 395 31.86 30.49 17.38
CA THR A 395 30.40 30.46 17.57
C THR A 395 29.78 29.11 17.21
N ASP A 396 30.46 28.27 16.42
CA ASP A 396 30.01 26.91 16.12
C ASP A 396 29.95 26.00 17.37
N PHE A 397 30.60 26.40 18.46
CA PHE A 397 30.67 25.68 19.73
C PHE A 397 29.99 26.41 20.89
N GLU A 398 29.20 27.46 20.61
CA GLU A 398 28.38 28.11 21.63
C GLU A 398 27.21 27.20 21.99
N PHE A 399 26.94 27.03 23.29
CA PHE A 399 25.80 26.23 23.75
C PHE A 399 25.23 26.74 25.06
N VAL A 400 23.97 26.35 25.29
CA VAL A 400 23.29 26.41 26.59
C VAL A 400 22.88 24.98 26.94
N GLU A 401 23.33 24.49 28.09
CA GLU A 401 22.93 23.18 28.62
C GLU A 401 21.67 23.34 29.47
N ILE A 402 20.65 22.55 29.15
CA ILE A 402 19.41 22.46 29.90
C ILE A 402 19.37 21.11 30.61
N MET A 403 19.23 21.13 31.93
CA MET A 403 19.26 19.95 32.78
C MET A 403 17.92 19.74 33.48
N ASN A 404 17.38 18.53 33.33
CA ASN A 404 16.33 18.02 34.20
C ASN A 404 16.94 17.70 35.57
N ILE A 405 16.61 18.48 36.58
CA ILE A 405 17.10 18.33 37.96
C ILE A 405 16.14 17.51 38.84
N SER A 406 15.13 16.88 38.23
CA SER A 406 14.18 16.01 38.91
C SER A 406 14.48 14.52 38.67
N GLY A 407 13.84 13.64 39.45
CA GLY A 407 13.92 12.19 39.26
C GLY A 407 12.89 11.63 38.27
N ASN A 408 12.09 12.48 37.63
CA ASN A 408 11.03 12.09 36.70
C ASN A 408 11.31 12.69 35.32
N ASP A 409 10.72 12.13 34.28
CA ASP A 409 10.70 12.79 32.97
C ASP A 409 9.95 14.12 33.05
N LEU A 410 10.34 15.10 32.22
CA LEU A 410 9.70 16.40 32.16
C LEU A 410 9.10 16.65 30.79
N ASP A 411 7.92 17.28 30.80
CA ASP A 411 7.33 17.81 29.58
C ASP A 411 7.93 19.19 29.28
N LEU A 412 8.72 19.26 28.20
CA LEU A 412 9.32 20.50 27.70
C LEU A 412 8.41 21.24 26.71
N ALA A 413 7.19 20.75 26.44
CA ALA A 413 6.27 21.41 25.53
C ALA A 413 6.00 22.86 25.98
N GLY A 414 6.10 23.79 25.03
CA GLY A 414 5.92 25.22 25.29
C GLY A 414 7.12 25.92 25.97
N ILE A 415 8.18 25.20 26.36
CA ILE A 415 9.41 25.82 26.82
C ILE A 415 10.10 26.49 25.63
N ARG A 416 10.37 27.78 25.78
CA ARG A 416 11.07 28.59 24.79
C ARG A 416 11.87 29.67 25.51
N PHE A 417 12.99 30.06 24.92
CA PHE A 417 13.61 31.33 25.28
C PHE A 417 12.68 32.45 24.83
N THR A 418 12.21 33.26 25.77
CA THR A 418 11.36 34.42 25.48
C THR A 418 12.16 35.71 25.33
N THR A 419 13.39 35.71 25.81
CA THR A 419 14.35 36.83 25.84
C THR A 419 15.76 36.25 25.85
N GLY A 420 16.63 36.78 25.00
CA GLY A 420 18.01 36.32 24.84
C GLY A 420 18.63 36.98 23.62
#